data_AF-A0A382LR22-F1
#
_entry.id   AF-A0A382LR22-F1
#
_cell.length_a   1.000
_cell.length_b   1.000
_cell.length_c   1.000
_cell.angle_alpha   90.00
_cell.angle_beta   90.00
_cell.angle_gamma   90.00
#
_symmetry.space_group_name_H-M   'P 1'
#
loop_
_entity.id
_entity.type
_entity.pdbx_description
1 polymer ?
#
loop_
_entity_poly.entity_id
_entity_poly.type
_entity_poly.pdbx_seq_one_letter_code
_entity_poly.pdbx_strand_id
1 'polypeptide(L)'
;MLQQFTYSERLTFVQKIKRIDIWLILCILVLGCVGTVAMYSSDGGEFSYYTKNHIIRFTVFFLMMLVFSFIRIKFWHSLGYFFYFVVL
;
A
#
# COMPACT_ATOMS: atom_id res chain seq x y z
N MET A 1 -3.74 29.03 -26.76
CA MET A 1 -4.70 28.55 -25.75
C MET A 1 -4.09 27.36 -25.05
N LEU A 2 -3.77 27.50 -23.76
CA LEU A 2 -3.35 26.35 -22.95
C LEU A 2 -4.59 25.49 -22.73
N GLN A 3 -4.63 24.29 -23.33
CA GLN A 3 -5.69 23.32 -23.10
C GLN A 3 -5.64 22.90 -21.63
N GLN A 4 -6.47 23.53 -20.81
CA GLN A 4 -6.75 23.05 -19.47
C GLN A 4 -7.50 21.72 -19.65
N PHE A 5 -6.78 20.61 -19.51
CA PHE A 5 -7.42 19.31 -19.34
C PHE A 5 -8.27 19.41 -18.08
N THR A 6 -9.57 19.67 -18.24
CA THR A 6 -10.54 19.54 -17.16
C THR A 6 -10.54 18.07 -16.76
N TYR A 7 -9.66 17.72 -15.82
CA TYR A 7 -9.65 16.42 -15.17
C TYR A 7 -10.96 16.34 -14.40
N SER A 8 -11.97 15.71 -15.00
CA SER A 8 -13.22 15.44 -14.31
C SER A 8 -12.89 14.58 -13.09
N GLU A 9 -12.87 15.19 -11.90
CA GLU A 9 -12.56 14.53 -10.62
C GLU A 9 -13.60 13.47 -10.22
N ARG A 10 -14.63 13.26 -11.03
CA ARG A 10 -15.67 12.27 -10.82
C ARG A 10 -15.31 10.95 -11.51
N LEU A 11 -14.20 10.34 -11.09
CA LEU A 11 -13.88 8.96 -11.45
C LEU A 11 -14.89 8.01 -10.78
N THR A 12 -15.43 7.06 -11.53
CA THR A 12 -16.24 5.99 -10.94
C THR A 12 -15.36 5.03 -10.15
N PHE A 13 -15.94 4.30 -9.19
CA PHE A 13 -15.20 3.36 -8.34
C PHE A 13 -14.38 2.34 -9.16
N VAL A 14 -14.96 1.81 -10.24
CA VAL A 14 -14.30 0.87 -11.16
C VAL A 14 -13.12 1.51 -11.89
N GLN A 15 -13.25 2.77 -12.33
CA GLN A 15 -12.16 3.50 -12.97
C GLN A 15 -11.01 3.78 -12.00
N LYS A 16 -11.33 3.97 -10.71
CA LYS A 16 -10.32 4.14 -9.67
C LYS A 16 -9.50 2.86 -9.46
N ILE A 17 -10.16 1.70 -9.42
CA ILE A 17 -9.49 0.39 -9.34
C ILE A 17 -8.58 0.16 -10.54
N LYS A 18 -9.07 0.44 -11.76
CA LYS A 18 -8.29 0.23 -13.00
C LYS A 18 -7.05 1.14 -13.10
N ARG A 19 -7.03 2.26 -12.36
CA ARG A 19 -5.89 3.18 -12.31
C ARG A 19 -4.88 2.86 -11.20
N ILE A 20 -5.15 1.84 -10.38
CA ILE A 20 -4.16 1.37 -9.40
C ILE A 20 -2.95 0.81 -10.15
N ASP A 21 -1.75 1.17 -9.67
CA ASP A 21 -0.51 0.64 -10.20
C ASP A 21 -0.36 -0.84 -9.83
N ILE A 22 -0.71 -1.71 -10.77
CA ILE A 22 -0.64 -3.16 -10.60
C ILE A 22 0.80 -3.66 -10.48
N TRP A 23 1.76 -2.95 -11.08
CA TRP A 23 3.17 -3.34 -11.05
C TRP A 23 3.74 -3.13 -9.65
N LEU A 24 3.44 -1.99 -9.03
CA LEU A 24 3.80 -1.72 -7.64
C LEU A 24 3.23 -2.79 -6.68
N ILE A 25 1.95 -3.14 -6.84
CA ILE A 25 1.32 -4.18 -6.01
C ILE A 25 2.04 -5.52 -6.19
N LEU A 26 2.34 -5.90 -7.42
CA LEU A 26 3.03 -7.14 -7.73
C LEU A 26 4.43 -7.16 -7.13
N CYS A 27 5.20 -6.06 -7.27
CA CYS A 27 6.53 -5.94 -6.67
C CYS A 27 6.50 -6.11 -5.16
N ILE A 28 5.54 -5.47 -4.46
CA ILE A 28 5.40 -5.59 -3.01
C ILE A 28 5.02 -7.01 -2.61
N LEU A 29 4.14 -7.66 -3.38
CA LEU A 29 3.73 -9.04 -3.13
C LEU A 29 4.91 -10.01 -3.29
N VAL A 30 5.70 -9.85 -4.35
CA VAL A 30 6.93 -10.64 -4.57
C VAL A 30 7.93 -10.41 -3.44
N LEU A 31 8.14 -9.16 -3.01
CA LEU A 31 9.00 -8.85 -1.87
C LEU A 31 8.53 -9.54 -0.58
N GLY A 32 7.22 -9.54 -0.32
CA GLY A 32 6.64 -10.27 0.79
C GLY A 32 6.89 -11.77 0.72
N CYS A 33 6.67 -12.39 -0.44
CA CYS A 33 6.95 -13.82 -0.65
C CYS A 33 8.43 -14.16 -0.48
N VAL A 34 9.34 -13.34 -1.01
CA VAL A 34 10.78 -13.55 -0.83
C VAL A 34 11.15 -13.41 0.66
N GLY A 35 10.58 -12.45 1.36
CA GLY A 35 10.77 -12.27 2.81
C GLY A 35 10.28 -13.46 3.64
N THR A 36 9.10 -14.02 3.31
CA THR A 36 8.56 -15.19 4.02
C THR A 36 9.40 -16.43 3.75
N VAL A 37 9.87 -16.64 2.51
CA VAL A 37 10.78 -17.74 2.16
C VAL A 37 12.13 -17.59 2.87
N ALA A 38 12.66 -16.38 2.95
CA ALA A 38 13.92 -16.11 3.64
C ALA A 38 13.82 -16.42 5.15
N MET A 39 12.72 -16.04 5.80
CA MET A 39 12.47 -16.40 7.20
C MET A 39 12.29 -17.90 7.39
N TYR A 40 11.49 -18.55 6.53
CA TYR A 40 11.29 -19.99 6.58
C TYR A 40 12.61 -20.77 6.43
N SER A 41 13.49 -20.32 5.53
CA SER A 41 14.83 -20.90 5.35
C SER A 41 15.70 -20.72 6.60
N SER A 42 15.63 -19.55 7.23
CA SER A 42 16.42 -19.24 8.44
C SER A 42 15.93 -20.01 9.67
N ASP A 43 14.63 -20.29 9.74
CA ASP A 43 13.99 -21.10 10.80
C ASP A 43 14.13 -22.62 10.57
N GLY A 44 15.04 -23.06 9.68
CA GLY A 44 15.31 -24.49 9.44
C GLY A 44 14.22 -25.23 8.67
N GLY A 45 13.34 -24.50 7.98
CA GLY A 45 12.22 -25.09 7.25
C GLY A 45 11.01 -25.45 8.13
N GLU A 46 10.96 -24.95 9.36
CA GLU A 46 9.75 -25.01 10.17
C GLU A 46 8.94 -23.71 10.04
N PHE A 47 7.61 -23.84 9.96
CA PHE A 47 6.72 -22.69 10.16
C PHE A 47 6.70 -22.29 11.63
N SER A 48 7.81 -21.73 12.08
CA SER A 48 8.02 -21.20 13.43
C SER A 48 7.11 -19.99 13.70
N TYR A 49 7.07 -19.59 14.97
CA TYR A 49 6.36 -18.40 15.43
C TYR A 49 6.77 -17.14 14.63
N TYR A 50 8.04 -16.99 14.29
CA TYR A 50 8.55 -15.82 13.57
C TYR A 50 8.01 -15.75 12.14
N THR A 51 8.13 -16.85 11.38
CA THR A 51 7.60 -16.95 10.02
C THR A 51 6.08 -16.71 9.99
N LYS A 52 5.31 -17.30 10.91
CA LYS A 52 3.86 -17.06 11.01
C LYS A 52 3.52 -15.60 11.29
N ASN A 53 4.21 -14.99 12.25
CA ASN A 53 3.96 -13.61 12.62
C ASN A 53 4.36 -12.64 11.51
N HIS A 54 5.41 -12.95 10.75
CA HIS A 54 5.81 -12.18 9.58
C HIS A 54 4.73 -12.21 8.48
N ILE A 55 4.19 -13.40 8.17
CA ILE A 55 3.08 -13.54 7.21
C ILE A 55 1.89 -12.68 7.65
N ILE A 56 1.47 -12.80 8.92
CA ILE A 56 0.33 -12.04 9.46
C ILE A 56 0.56 -10.53 9.34
N ARG A 57 1.73 -10.05 9.79
CA ARG A 57 2.09 -8.63 9.71
C ARG A 57 2.09 -8.14 8.27
N PHE A 58 2.73 -8.88 7.36
CA PHE A 58 2.78 -8.54 5.95
C PHE A 58 1.36 -8.45 5.37
N THR A 59 0.50 -9.45 5.61
CA THR A 59 -0.89 -9.44 5.11
C THR A 59 -1.68 -8.25 5.66
N VAL A 60 -1.56 -7.94 6.95
CA VAL A 60 -2.28 -6.81 7.57
C VAL A 60 -1.82 -5.48 6.97
N PHE A 61 -0.51 -5.24 6.88
CA PHE A 61 0.02 -3.99 6.31
C PHE A 61 -0.23 -3.87 4.81
N PHE A 62 -0.20 -4.98 4.08
CA PHE A 62 -0.52 -5.01 2.65
C PHE A 62 -1.99 -4.66 2.40
N LEU A 63 -2.92 -5.23 3.18
CA LEU A 63 -4.34 -4.87 3.10
C LEU A 63 -4.58 -3.41 3.50
N MET A 64 -3.90 -2.93 4.55
CA MET A 64 -3.96 -1.53 4.99
C MET A 64 -3.50 -0.57 3.88
N MET A 65 -2.42 -0.90 3.16
CA MET A 65 -1.97 -0.15 1.99
C MET A 65 -3.07 -0.06 0.91
N LEU A 66 -3.74 -1.17 0.61
CA LEU A 66 -4.83 -1.18 -0.38
C LEU A 66 -5.98 -0.28 0.06
N VAL A 67 -6.39 -0.34 1.34
CA VAL A 67 -7.43 0.54 1.90
C VAL A 67 -7.03 2.01 1.78
N PHE A 68 -5.78 2.34 2.10
CA PHE A 68 -5.25 3.71 2.04
C PHE A 68 -5.19 4.26 0.61
N SER A 69 -4.97 3.40 -0.39
CA SER A 69 -5.02 3.79 -1.80
C SER A 69 -6.40 4.34 -2.23
N PHE A 70 -7.48 3.93 -1.55
CA PHE A 70 -8.82 4.47 -1.82
C PHE A 70 -9.09 5.84 -1.16
N ILE A 71 -8.24 6.29 -0.25
CA ILE A 71 -8.36 7.61 0.38
C ILE A 71 -7.95 8.70 -0.63
N ARG A 72 -8.63 9.85 -0.62
CA ARG A 72 -8.33 10.94 -1.58
C ARG A 72 -6.99 11.60 -1.22
N ILE A 73 -6.20 11.97 -2.22
CA ILE A 73 -4.91 12.67 -2.01
C ILE A 73 -5.05 13.98 -1.23
N LYS A 74 -6.18 14.68 -1.37
CA LYS A 74 -6.50 15.92 -0.62
C LYS A 74 -6.55 15.68 0.90
N PHE A 75 -7.02 14.49 1.34
CA PHE A 75 -7.04 14.13 2.76
C PHE A 75 -5.61 14.01 3.31
N TRP A 76 -4.72 13.30 2.59
CA TRP A 76 -3.32 13.15 2.98
C TRP A 76 -2.58 14.50 3.03
N HIS A 77 -2.84 15.40 2.08
CA HIS A 77 -2.29 16.77 2.12
C HIS A 77 -2.75 17.54 3.35
N SER A 78 -4.04 17.50 3.67
CA SER A 78 -4.57 18.16 4.88
C SER A 78 -3.97 17.58 6.16
N LEU A 79 -3.80 16.26 6.21
CA LEU A 79 -3.19 15.57 7.34
C LEU A 79 -1.71 15.96 7.50
N GLY A 80 -0.99 16.19 6.40
CA GLY A 80 0.39 16.68 6.42
C GLY A 80 0.53 18.05 7.08
N TYR A 81 -0.35 19.01 6.75
CA TYR A 81 -0.36 20.33 7.42
C TYR A 81 -0.69 20.21 8.92
N PHE A 82 -1.62 19.32 9.27
CA PHE A 82 -1.97 19.06 10.68
C PHE A 82 -0.76 18.53 11.46
N PHE A 83 -0.07 17.50 10.95
CA PHE A 83 1.13 16.97 11.60
C PHE A 83 2.27 17.99 11.65
N TYR A 84 2.47 18.77 10.59
CA TYR A 84 3.47 19.84 10.59
C TYR A 84 3.24 20.84 11.73
N PHE A 85 1.98 21.23 11.95
CA PHE A 85 1.60 22.13 13.04
C PHE A 85 1.74 21.51 14.44
N VAL A 86 1.45 20.21 14.60
CA VAL A 86 1.54 19.53 15.91
C VAL A 86 3.00 19.28 16.32
N VAL A 87 3.88 19.05 15.35
CA VAL A 87 5.29 18.69 15.61
C VAL A 87 6.17 19.92 15.82
N LEU A 88 5.87 21.05 15.16
CA LEU A 88 6.61 22.30 15.29
C LEU A 88 6.20 23.10 16.53
#